data_AF-A0A7J9GDC0-F1
#
_entry.id   AF-A0A7J9GDC0-F1
#
_cell.length_a   1.000
_cell.length_b   1.000
_cell.length_c   1.000
_cell.angle_alpha   90.00
_cell.angle_beta   90.00
_cell.angle_gamma   90.00
#
_symmetry.space_group_name_H-M   'P 1'
#
loop_
_entity.id
_entity.type
_entity.pdbx_description
1 polymer ?
#
loop_
_entity_poly.entity_id
_entity_poly.type
_entity_poly.pdbx_seq_one_letter_code
_entity_poly.pdbx_strand_id
1 'polypeptide(L)'
;RVTGNASTGGVICDQASNCILGYNRYLGSCTPFEAKLWGILDGILILLNKGYKWATIQTNNLGVAKALPDKGLEDSELYIGKQT
;
A
#
# COMPACT_ATOMS: atom_id res chain seq x y z
N ARG A 1 23.50 7.26 3.58
CA ARG A 1 22.13 7.12 3.01
C ARG A 1 21.86 8.36 2.18
N VAL A 2 21.45 8.22 0.92
CA VAL A 2 21.14 9.37 0.06
C VAL A 2 19.68 9.76 0.30
N THR A 3 19.45 10.99 0.71
CA THR A 3 18.14 11.63 0.81
C THR A 3 18.01 12.65 -0.32
N GLY A 4 16.78 12.94 -0.71
CA GLY A 4 16.50 13.95 -1.73
C GLY A 4 15.03 14.31 -1.71
N ASN A 5 14.67 15.34 -2.48
CA ASN A 5 13.28 15.73 -2.58
C ASN A 5 12.44 14.59 -3.16
N ALA A 6 11.34 14.26 -2.49
CA ALA A 6 10.60 13.05 -2.74
C ALA A 6 9.09 13.28 -2.65
N SER A 7 8.39 12.51 -3.47
CA SER A 7 6.96 12.29 -3.41
C SER A 7 6.72 10.79 -3.37
N THR A 8 5.58 10.42 -2.82
CA THR A 8 5.09 9.04 -2.86
C THR A 8 3.74 8.98 -3.52
N GLY A 9 3.33 7.75 -3.84
CA GLY A 9 2.03 7.50 -4.42
C GLY A 9 1.84 6.02 -4.70
N GLY A 10 0.65 5.71 -5.16
CA GLY A 10 0.25 4.37 -5.50
C GLY A 10 -1.12 4.34 -6.15
N VAL A 11 -1.51 3.13 -6.50
CA VAL A 11 -2.82 2.83 -7.05
C VAL A 11 -3.49 1.80 -6.17
N ILE A 12 -4.79 1.96 -5.98
CA ILE A 12 -5.68 0.98 -5.38
C ILE A 12 -6.47 0.39 -6.53
N CYS A 13 -6.42 -0.93 -6.66
CA CYS A 13 -7.09 -1.66 -7.71
C CYS A 13 -8.00 -2.72 -7.08
N ASP A 14 -9.08 -3.08 -7.77
CA ASP A 14 -10.00 -4.13 -7.36
C ASP A 14 -9.40 -5.54 -7.57
N GLN A 15 -10.17 -6.58 -7.26
CA GLN A 15 -9.75 -7.97 -7.40
C GLN A 15 -9.50 -8.38 -8.86
N ALA A 16 -10.15 -7.72 -9.82
CA ALA A 16 -9.94 -7.91 -11.24
C ALA A 16 -8.77 -7.06 -11.77
N SER A 17 -7.97 -6.46 -10.87
CA SER A 17 -6.84 -5.60 -11.18
C SER A 17 -7.21 -4.29 -11.89
N ASN A 18 -8.48 -3.88 -11.84
CA ASN A 18 -8.87 -2.57 -12.35
C ASN A 18 -8.55 -1.50 -11.31
N CYS A 19 -7.79 -0.48 -11.68
CA CYS A 19 -7.42 0.56 -10.75
C CYS A 19 -8.54 1.57 -10.55
N ILE A 20 -9.05 1.62 -9.32
CA ILE A 20 -10.22 2.41 -8.93
C ILE A 20 -9.83 3.76 -8.32
N LEU A 21 -8.60 3.91 -7.83
CA LEU A 21 -8.13 5.13 -7.21
C LEU A 21 -6.60 5.25 -7.27
N GLY A 22 -6.09 6.34 -7.83
CA GLY A 22 -4.69 6.75 -7.67
C GLY A 22 -4.54 7.77 -6.53
N TYR A 23 -3.41 7.74 -5.84
CA TYR A 23 -3.06 8.71 -4.81
C TYR A 23 -1.60 9.12 -4.92
N ASN A 24 -1.30 10.35 -4.49
CA ASN A 24 0.06 10.86 -4.37
C ASN A 24 0.16 11.84 -3.19
N ARG A 25 1.35 11.97 -2.62
CA ARG A 25 1.66 12.92 -1.55
C ARG A 25 3.12 13.36 -1.66
N TYR A 26 3.35 14.68 -1.55
CA TYR A 26 4.69 15.22 -1.40
C TYR A 26 5.23 14.98 0.01
N LEU A 27 6.45 14.44 0.12
CA LEU A 27 7.06 14.05 1.41
C LEU A 27 8.21 14.95 1.84
N GLY A 28 8.66 15.86 0.99
CA GLY A 28 9.88 16.64 1.23
C GLY A 28 11.13 15.77 1.08
N SER A 29 12.13 15.94 1.95
CA SER A 29 13.40 15.22 1.83
C SER A 29 13.36 13.87 2.56
N CYS A 30 13.45 12.77 1.82
CA CYS A 30 13.57 11.43 2.40
C CYS A 30 14.37 10.48 1.50
N THR A 31 14.69 9.30 2.01
CA THR A 31 15.28 8.22 1.20
C THR A 31 14.23 7.55 0.31
N PRO A 32 14.63 6.88 -0.80
CA PRO A 32 13.69 6.12 -1.62
C PRO A 32 12.96 5.02 -0.86
N PHE A 33 13.60 4.44 0.16
CA PHE A 33 13.00 3.42 1.03
C PHE A 33 11.88 4.01 1.90
N GLU A 34 12.14 5.14 2.56
CA GLU A 34 11.14 5.87 3.35
C GLU A 34 9.97 6.34 2.48
N ALA A 35 10.26 6.88 1.29
CA ALA A 35 9.22 7.32 0.36
C ALA A 35 8.23 6.18 0.04
N LYS A 36 8.75 4.96 -0.19
CA LYS A 36 7.91 3.81 -0.50
C LYS A 36 7.09 3.34 0.70
N LEU A 37 7.66 3.32 1.91
CA LEU A 37 6.91 2.98 3.13
C LEU A 37 5.77 3.96 3.41
N TRP A 38 6.03 5.27 3.25
CA TRP A 38 5.00 6.30 3.39
C TRP A 38 3.86 6.12 2.38
N GLY A 39 4.17 5.74 1.14
CA GLY A 39 3.16 5.45 0.13
C GLY A 39 2.27 4.27 0.51
N ILE A 40 2.88 3.19 1.01
CA ILE A 40 2.14 2.01 1.49
C ILE A 40 1.22 2.39 2.65
N LEU A 41 1.72 3.18 3.62
CA LEU A 41 0.91 3.65 4.74
C LEU A 41 -0.29 4.49 4.28
N ASP A 42 -0.08 5.40 3.31
CA ASP A 42 -1.16 6.21 2.74
C ASP A 42 -2.21 5.33 2.07
N GLY A 43 -1.79 4.34 1.28
CA GLY A 43 -2.68 3.37 0.66
C GLY A 43 -3.51 2.59 1.68
N ILE A 44 -2.87 2.10 2.76
CA ILE A 44 -3.55 1.40 3.86
C ILE A 44 -4.59 2.31 4.53
N LEU A 45 -4.23 3.54 4.86
CA LEU A 45 -5.15 4.48 5.50
C LEU A 45 -6.35 4.80 4.62
N ILE A 46 -6.15 4.98 3.31
CA ILE A 46 -7.23 5.18 2.34
C ILE A 46 -8.17 3.97 2.31
N LEU A 47 -7.63 2.75 2.32
CA LEU A 47 -8.42 1.51 2.33
C LEU A 47 -9.22 1.35 3.62
N LEU A 48 -8.59 1.59 4.77
CA LEU A 48 -9.26 1.54 6.08
C LEU A 48 -10.40 2.57 6.16
N ASN A 49 -10.17 3.81 5.70
CA ASN A 49 -11.20 4.85 5.67
C ASN A 49 -12.37 4.51 4.73
N LYS A 50 -12.16 3.65 3.74
CA LYS A 50 -13.22 3.11 2.86
C LYS A 50 -13.89 1.85 3.41
N GLY A 51 -13.48 1.36 4.58
CA GLY A 51 -14.06 0.18 5.23
C GLY A 51 -13.48 -1.17 4.76
N TYR A 52 -12.37 -1.16 4.00
CA TYR A 52 -11.69 -2.40 3.63
C TYR A 52 -10.89 -2.93 4.83
N LYS A 53 -11.04 -4.23 5.11
CA LYS A 53 -10.33 -4.93 6.19
C LYS A 53 -9.03 -5.59 5.71
N TRP A 54 -8.94 -5.88 4.42
CA TRP A 54 -7.88 -6.70 3.85
C TRP A 54 -7.42 -6.10 2.53
N ALA A 55 -6.11 -6.16 2.28
CA ALA A 55 -5.51 -5.68 1.07
C ALA A 55 -4.20 -6.40 0.79
N THR A 56 -3.94 -6.66 -0.50
CA THR A 56 -2.65 -7.17 -0.97
C THR A 56 -1.77 -5.98 -1.34
N ILE A 57 -0.63 -5.85 -0.68
CA ILE A 57 0.35 -4.81 -0.99
C ILE A 57 1.30 -5.34 -2.06
N GLN A 58 1.34 -4.68 -3.22
CA GLN A 58 2.29 -4.98 -4.28
C GLN A 58 3.38 -3.91 -4.33
N THR A 59 4.64 -4.32 -4.27
CA THR A 59 5.79 -3.41 -4.32
C THR A 59 6.93 -4.03 -5.11
N ASN A 60 7.57 -3.25 -5.99
CA ASN A 60 8.76 -3.64 -6.73
C ASN A 60 10.06 -3.40 -5.95
N ASN A 61 9.97 -2.87 -4.72
CA ASN A 61 11.13 -2.65 -3.86
C ASN A 61 11.32 -3.85 -2.94
N LEU A 62 12.32 -4.68 -3.24
CA LEU A 62 12.65 -5.89 -2.48
C LEU A 62 12.99 -5.57 -1.02
N GLY A 63 13.65 -4.44 -0.75
CA GLY A 63 13.96 -4.02 0.62
C GLY A 63 12.69 -3.78 1.43
N VAL A 64 11.70 -3.11 0.84
CA VAL A 64 10.41 -2.86 1.47
C VAL A 64 9.61 -4.15 1.62
N ALA A 65 9.59 -5.00 0.59
CA ALA A 65 8.91 -6.31 0.66
C ALA A 65 9.44 -7.17 1.81
N LYS A 66 10.77 -7.20 2.03
CA LYS A 66 11.41 -7.92 3.13
C LYS A 66 11.21 -7.27 4.50
N ALA A 67 11.03 -5.95 4.55
CA ALA A 67 10.85 -5.22 5.79
C ALA A 67 9.41 -5.27 6.32
N LEU A 68 8.45 -5.55 5.44
CA LEU A 68 7.08 -5.82 5.85
C LEU A 68 7.01 -7.23 6.43
N PRO A 69 6.39 -7.42 7.61
CA PRO A 69 6.21 -8.74 8.15
C PRO A 69 5.36 -9.57 7.19
N ASP A 70 5.84 -10.77 6.88
CA ASP A 70 5.03 -11.83 6.28
C ASP A 70 4.06 -12.31 7.35
N LYS A 71 3.09 -11.46 7.71
CA LYS A 71 1.84 -11.97 8.24
C LYS A 71 1.11 -12.45 7.00
N GLY A 72 1.39 -13.71 6.65
CA GLY A 72 0.46 -14.49 5.87
C GLY A 72 -0.95 -14.13 6.31
N LEU A 73 -1.71 -13.63 5.35
CA LEU A 73 -3.13 -13.94 5.31
C LEU A 73 -3.15 -15.46 5.36
N GLU A 74 -3.30 -15.99 6.58
CA GLU A 74 -3.43 -17.42 6.80
C GLU A 74 -4.50 -17.91 5.84
N ASP A 75 -4.21 -19.05 5.21
CA ASP A 75 -5.02 -19.76 4.22
C ASP A 75 -6.51 -19.82 4.63
N SER A 76 -7.22 -18.76 4.30
CA SER A 76 -8.63 -18.61 4.59
C SER A 76 -9.18 -17.86 3.41
N GLU A 77 -9.85 -18.61 2.55
CA GLU A 77 -10.72 -18.10 1.48
C GLU A 77 -11.47 -16.87 2.00
N LEU A 78 -10.96 -15.68 1.65
CA LEU A 78 -11.46 -14.46 2.24
C LEU A 78 -12.70 -14.05 1.46
N TYR A 79 -13.84 -14.54 1.94
CA TYR A 79 -15.17 -14.08 1.54
C TYR A 79 -15.28 -12.57 1.76
N ILE A 80 -15.42 -11.81 0.68
CA ILE A 80 -15.83 -10.41 0.73
C ILE A 80 -17.33 -10.35 0.46
N GLY A 81 -18.12 -10.35 1.53
CA GLY A 81 -19.52 -9.93 1.50
C GLY A 81 -19.63 -8.47 1.93
N LYS A 82 -20.33 -7.65 1.14
CA LYS A 82 -20.91 -6.38 1.63
C LYS A 82 -22.10 -6.74 2.51
N GLN A 83 -22.11 -6.34 3.78
CA GLN A 83 -23.38 -6.24 4.50
C GLN A 83 -24.08 -4.96 4.04
N THR A 84 -25.33 -5.14 3.62
CA THR A 84 -26.28 -4.12 3.17
C THR A 84 -26.50 -3.04 4.20
#